data_AF-A0A6A0IDN1-F1
#
_entry.id   AF-A0A6A0IDN1-F1
#
_cell.length_a   1.000
_cell.length_b   1.000
_cell.length_c   1.000
_cell.angle_alpha   90.00
_cell.angle_beta   90.00
_cell.angle_gamma   90.00
#
_symmetry.space_group_name_H-M   'P 1'
#
loop_
_entity.id
_entity.type
_entity.pdbx_description
1 polymer ?
#
loop_
_entity_poly.entity_id
_entity_poly.type
_entity_poly.pdbx_seq_one_letter_code
_entity_poly.pdbx_strand_id
1 'polypeptide(L)'
;MASVILALFALSAPLALPALASEEVAGLPLHVQRLDARTVRVWVGDYVSTTNVVAFATAKGIVVVDTTGVPKVDRELRRVISRELGRSDFTTLIDTHEHGDHTGGNSVYADAVIVAHERCAAGMRRDPADRERVLAWQAQHVAELEAQAAKHPAGSVEAKKAAEQLTFERLSREVWEANAEPVLPTRTFTDRLTLDMGDTTFELSFVGGMHSASDIAVFVPERGILMTGDTMADRWLTDTPGCLASFAAREGVPHDFPLLLENGRRLLARKAEIRTILPGHWNGELSLAGFEARLKYVEALWEGVGKLAKDGRPLEEALAAFPLDTRFPDLAKSPGFNARNHASTVSEIWATTTGLRNGSTELFNLVDAGAPEEEVRAVVADRGSRTPKYYFLEREMNARGYFFLLQQKRVPEAVRLFRLNAELFPGSWNVWDSLGEGLLASGDVAGAKSAYEKSVQINPENRNGKEALARIEAGPAKGSS
;
A
#
# COMPACT_ATOMS: atom_id res chain seq x y z
N MET A 1 -60.07 -48.96 47.81
CA MET A 1 -59.86 -47.50 47.66
C MET A 1 -58.43 -47.31 47.18
N ALA A 2 -58.27 -46.96 45.90
CA ALA A 2 -56.97 -46.81 45.26
C ALA A 2 -56.36 -45.43 45.57
N SER A 3 -55.09 -45.40 45.97
CA SER A 3 -54.29 -44.17 46.13
C SER A 3 -53.45 -43.95 44.89
N VAL A 4 -53.53 -42.76 44.29
CA VAL A 4 -52.73 -42.31 43.16
C VAL A 4 -51.47 -41.63 43.71
N ILE A 5 -50.29 -42.16 43.35
CA ILE A 5 -49.00 -41.50 43.60
C ILE A 5 -48.68 -40.65 42.36
N LEU A 6 -48.62 -39.33 42.53
CA LEU A 6 -48.19 -38.38 41.51
C LEU A 6 -46.68 -38.13 41.69
N ALA A 7 -45.86 -38.59 40.75
CA ALA A 7 -44.42 -38.30 40.73
C ALA A 7 -44.18 -36.95 40.02
N LEU A 8 -43.64 -35.97 40.74
CA LEU A 8 -43.15 -34.70 40.18
C LEU A 8 -41.77 -34.92 39.53
N PHE A 9 -41.70 -34.79 38.20
CA PHE A 9 -40.44 -34.60 37.50
C PHE A 9 -40.05 -33.10 37.55
N ALA A 10 -39.00 -32.78 38.29
CA ALA A 10 -38.36 -31.46 38.21
C ALA A 10 -37.47 -31.41 36.96
N LEU A 11 -37.89 -30.65 35.94
CA LEU A 11 -37.00 -30.26 34.83
C LEU A 11 -36.01 -29.20 35.32
N SER A 12 -34.76 -29.61 35.51
CA SER A 12 -33.63 -28.67 35.63
C SER A 12 -33.27 -28.16 34.23
N ALA A 13 -33.63 -26.91 33.92
CA ALA A 13 -33.12 -26.23 32.73
C ALA A 13 -31.61 -25.94 32.89
N PRO A 14 -30.78 -26.18 31.87
CA PRO A 14 -29.37 -25.81 31.93
C PRO A 14 -29.25 -24.28 31.96
N LEU A 15 -28.53 -23.74 32.94
CA LEU A 15 -28.10 -22.34 32.94
C LEU A 15 -27.20 -22.13 31.72
N ALA A 16 -27.72 -21.43 30.71
CA ALA A 16 -26.89 -20.86 29.66
C ALA A 16 -25.97 -19.82 30.31
N LEU A 17 -24.67 -20.08 30.31
CA LEU A 17 -23.68 -19.06 30.65
C LEU A 17 -23.87 -17.89 29.68
N PRO A 18 -23.95 -16.64 30.16
CA PRO A 18 -24.01 -15.50 29.26
C PRO A 18 -22.78 -15.53 28.36
N ALA A 19 -22.99 -15.43 27.05
CA ALA A 19 -21.89 -15.19 26.12
C ALA A 19 -21.16 -13.94 26.61
N LEU A 20 -19.88 -14.08 26.97
CA LEU A 20 -19.03 -12.95 27.30
C LEU A 20 -19.09 -12.00 26.10
N ALA A 21 -19.58 -10.79 26.31
CA ALA A 21 -19.51 -9.75 25.28
C ALA A 21 -18.06 -9.60 24.85
N SER A 22 -17.80 -9.57 23.54
CA SER A 22 -16.47 -9.29 23.01
C SER A 22 -16.00 -7.93 23.56
N GLU A 23 -14.79 -7.87 24.10
CA GLU A 23 -14.18 -6.60 24.53
C GLU A 23 -14.03 -5.69 23.30
N GLU A 24 -14.18 -4.38 23.48
CA GLU A 24 -14.07 -3.38 22.42
C GLU A 24 -13.12 -2.26 22.83
N VAL A 25 -12.42 -1.69 21.85
CA VAL A 25 -11.60 -0.48 22.00
C VAL A 25 -12.10 0.56 21.01
N ALA A 26 -12.53 1.72 21.53
CA ALA A 26 -13.04 2.83 20.73
C ALA A 26 -14.18 2.45 19.76
N GLY A 27 -15.03 1.47 20.13
CA GLY A 27 -16.15 0.99 19.32
C GLY A 27 -15.76 0.00 18.23
N LEU A 28 -14.55 -0.55 18.28
CA LEU A 28 -14.08 -1.63 17.41
C LEU A 28 -13.82 -2.89 18.25
N PRO A 29 -14.18 -4.10 17.76
CA PRO A 29 -13.84 -5.36 18.41
C PRO A 29 -12.35 -5.44 18.76
N LEU A 30 -12.01 -5.76 20.00
CA LEU A 30 -10.62 -5.96 20.43
C LEU A 30 -10.23 -7.41 20.24
N HIS A 31 -9.03 -7.63 19.70
CA HIS A 31 -8.42 -8.94 19.60
C HIS A 31 -7.08 -8.99 20.29
N VAL A 32 -6.88 -10.05 21.06
CA VAL A 32 -5.61 -10.39 21.70
C VAL A 32 -5.26 -11.82 21.35
N GLN A 33 -4.15 -12.01 20.66
CA GLN A 33 -3.58 -13.33 20.40
C GLN A 33 -2.28 -13.48 21.17
N ARG A 34 -2.24 -14.45 22.08
CA ARG A 34 -1.02 -14.83 22.79
C ARG A 34 -0.17 -15.73 21.89
N LEU A 35 1.00 -15.24 21.48
CA LEU A 35 1.93 -15.98 20.63
C LEU A 35 2.80 -16.93 21.46
N ASP A 36 3.16 -16.50 22.67
CA ASP A 36 3.81 -17.31 23.71
C ASP A 36 3.52 -16.70 25.10
N ALA A 37 4.12 -17.25 26.17
CA ALA A 37 3.88 -16.79 27.54
C ALA A 37 4.21 -15.30 27.78
N ARG A 38 5.08 -14.70 26.98
CA ARG A 38 5.65 -13.36 27.11
C ARG A 38 5.54 -12.53 25.82
N THR A 39 4.74 -12.95 24.86
CA THR A 39 4.53 -12.25 23.60
C THR A 39 3.05 -12.23 23.24
N VAL A 40 2.53 -11.05 22.95
CA VAL A 40 1.14 -10.85 22.51
C VAL A 40 1.10 -10.05 21.22
N ARG A 41 0.09 -10.37 20.43
CA ARG A 41 -0.31 -9.67 19.21
C ARG A 41 -1.68 -9.07 19.47
N VAL A 42 -1.87 -7.78 19.24
CA VAL A 42 -3.14 -7.07 19.48
C VAL A 42 -3.55 -6.24 18.27
N TRP A 43 -4.86 -6.21 17.99
CA TRP A 43 -5.44 -5.40 16.92
C TRP A 43 -6.91 -5.09 17.24
N VAL A 44 -7.53 -4.23 16.43
CA VAL A 44 -8.95 -3.90 16.54
C VAL A 44 -9.69 -4.04 15.21
N GLY A 45 -10.95 -4.44 15.25
CA GLY A 45 -11.80 -4.66 14.09
C GLY A 45 -11.76 -6.09 13.55
N ASP A 46 -12.91 -6.53 13.03
CA ASP A 46 -13.09 -7.79 12.29
C ASP A 46 -13.07 -7.57 10.77
N TYR A 47 -13.41 -6.37 10.31
CA TYR A 47 -13.62 -6.03 8.90
C TYR A 47 -12.87 -4.78 8.44
N VAL A 48 -12.13 -4.13 9.34
CA VAL A 48 -11.17 -3.07 9.01
C VAL A 48 -9.75 -3.60 9.17
N SER A 49 -8.89 -3.35 8.19
CA SER A 49 -7.49 -3.79 8.24
C SER A 49 -6.66 -2.83 9.08
N THR A 50 -6.63 -3.04 10.40
CA THR A 50 -5.76 -2.28 11.31
C THR A 50 -4.40 -2.94 11.45
N THR A 51 -3.45 -2.14 11.92
CA THR A 51 -2.09 -2.58 12.20
C THR A 51 -2.07 -3.67 13.25
N ASN A 52 -1.20 -4.62 13.00
CA ASN A 52 -0.89 -5.71 13.86
C ASN A 52 0.20 -5.31 14.87
N VAL A 53 -0.22 -4.82 16.05
CA VAL A 53 0.72 -4.39 17.09
C VAL A 53 1.23 -5.61 17.86
N VAL A 54 2.55 -5.78 17.93
CA VAL A 54 3.17 -6.93 18.63
C VAL A 54 3.99 -6.44 19.82
N ALA A 55 3.77 -7.02 20.99
CA ALA A 55 4.47 -6.65 22.22
C ALA A 55 5.16 -7.84 22.88
N PHE A 56 6.39 -7.61 23.34
CA PHE A 56 7.27 -8.60 23.93
C PHE A 56 7.67 -8.17 25.34
N ALA A 57 7.37 -8.98 26.34
CA ALA A 57 7.97 -8.83 27.66
C ALA A 57 9.38 -9.40 27.64
N THR A 58 10.39 -8.55 27.86
CA THR A 58 11.83 -8.91 27.89
C THR A 58 12.41 -8.69 29.30
N ALA A 59 13.68 -9.07 29.51
CA ALA A 59 14.37 -8.82 30.77
C ALA A 59 14.57 -7.31 31.04
N LYS A 60 14.71 -6.49 29.99
CA LYS A 60 14.94 -5.04 30.09
C LYS A 60 13.67 -4.18 30.00
N GLY A 61 12.49 -4.78 29.78
CA GLY A 61 11.22 -4.04 29.66
C GLY A 61 10.30 -4.61 28.58
N ILE A 62 9.19 -3.91 28.30
CA ILE A 62 8.35 -4.22 27.13
C ILE A 62 8.95 -3.54 25.89
N VAL A 63 9.07 -4.32 24.82
CA VAL A 63 9.30 -3.84 23.45
C VAL A 63 8.01 -3.97 22.66
N VAL A 64 7.63 -2.93 21.94
CA VAL A 64 6.47 -2.92 21.03
C VAL A 64 6.97 -2.74 19.61
N VAL A 65 6.36 -3.45 18.66
CA VAL A 65 6.60 -3.30 17.22
C VAL A 65 5.33 -2.76 16.60
N ASP A 66 5.48 -1.60 15.95
CA ASP A 66 4.45 -0.73 15.40
C ASP A 66 3.40 -0.25 16.40
N THR A 67 2.67 0.77 15.98
CA THR A 67 1.45 1.26 16.60
C THR A 67 0.31 1.16 15.58
N THR A 68 -0.88 1.62 15.92
CA THR A 68 -1.89 1.92 14.89
C THR A 68 -1.61 3.31 14.30
N GLY A 69 -2.62 3.95 13.73
CA GLY A 69 -2.55 5.38 13.38
C GLY A 69 -3.30 6.29 14.33
N VAL A 70 -3.86 5.75 15.40
CA VAL A 70 -4.88 6.42 16.21
C VAL A 70 -4.46 6.43 17.69
N PRO A 71 -3.84 7.53 18.18
CA PRO A 71 -3.35 7.64 19.56
C PRO A 71 -4.37 7.27 20.66
N LYS A 72 -5.66 7.48 20.39
CA LYS A 72 -6.76 7.10 21.28
C LYS A 72 -6.89 5.58 21.41
N VAL A 73 -6.79 4.84 20.30
CA VAL A 73 -6.77 3.38 20.27
C VAL A 73 -5.47 2.86 20.89
N ASP A 74 -4.33 3.43 20.50
CA ASP A 74 -3.01 2.99 21.01
C ASP A 74 -2.87 3.14 22.52
N ARG A 75 -3.49 4.15 23.14
CA ARG A 75 -3.50 4.30 24.60
C ARG A 75 -4.24 3.16 25.29
N GLU A 76 -5.33 2.67 24.71
CA GLU A 76 -6.06 1.51 25.23
C GLU A 76 -5.29 0.22 24.95
N LEU A 77 -4.72 0.06 23.75
CA LEU A 77 -3.88 -1.10 23.43
C LEU A 77 -2.65 -1.18 24.34
N ARG A 78 -2.02 -0.07 24.70
CA ARG A 78 -0.93 -0.03 25.69
C ARG A 78 -1.38 -0.56 27.06
N ARG A 79 -2.61 -0.28 27.49
CA ARG A 79 -3.19 -0.84 28.73
C ARG A 79 -3.50 -2.33 28.61
N VAL A 80 -4.06 -2.75 27.47
CA VAL A 80 -4.31 -4.17 27.15
C VAL A 80 -3.00 -4.94 27.18
N ILE A 81 -1.96 -4.47 26.49
CA ILE A 81 -0.62 -5.07 26.50
C ILE A 81 -0.10 -5.19 27.94
N SER A 82 -0.27 -4.14 28.76
CA SER A 82 0.19 -4.17 30.14
C SER A 82 -0.51 -5.24 30.98
N ARG A 83 -1.83 -5.37 30.79
CA ARG A 83 -2.66 -6.40 31.43
C ARG A 83 -2.24 -7.80 31.00
N GLU A 84 -2.07 -8.02 29.69
CA GLU A 84 -1.79 -9.34 29.12
C GLU A 84 -0.38 -9.85 29.40
N LEU A 85 0.58 -8.94 29.58
CA LEU A 85 1.97 -9.24 29.92
C LEU A 85 2.26 -9.11 31.43
N GLY A 86 1.31 -8.60 32.22
CA GLY A 86 1.45 -8.45 33.68
C GLY A 86 2.52 -7.43 34.11
N ARG A 87 2.86 -6.46 33.26
CA ARG A 87 3.87 -5.42 33.51
C ARG A 87 3.64 -4.20 32.61
N SER A 88 4.21 -3.05 32.93
CA SER A 88 3.93 -1.79 32.22
C SER A 88 5.16 -0.91 31.97
N ASP A 89 6.36 -1.47 32.06
CA ASP A 89 7.64 -0.80 31.83
C ASP A 89 8.04 -0.87 30.35
N PHE A 90 7.36 -0.08 29.52
CA PHE A 90 7.66 0.08 28.10
C PHE A 90 8.99 0.80 27.93
N THR A 91 9.91 0.22 27.16
CA THR A 91 11.27 0.75 27.00
C THR A 91 11.65 1.03 25.57
N THR A 92 11.06 0.29 24.62
CA THR A 92 11.34 0.44 23.19
C THR A 92 10.06 0.33 22.38
N LEU A 93 9.88 1.25 21.43
CA LEU A 93 8.98 1.11 20.29
C LEU A 93 9.83 0.94 19.03
N ILE A 94 9.47 0.02 18.16
CA ILE A 94 10.14 -0.24 16.88
C ILE A 94 9.14 0.04 15.77
N ASP A 95 9.43 1.02 14.92
CA ASP A 95 8.60 1.31 13.75
C ASP A 95 9.15 0.52 12.55
N THR A 96 8.30 -0.28 11.92
CA THR A 96 8.66 -1.09 10.76
C THR A 96 8.85 -0.23 9.51
N HIS A 97 8.12 0.88 9.41
CA HIS A 97 8.23 1.84 8.32
C HIS A 97 7.47 3.14 8.62
N GLU A 98 7.54 4.11 7.70
CA GLU A 98 7.11 5.50 7.86
C GLU A 98 5.60 5.78 7.80
N HIS A 99 4.75 4.80 7.49
CA HIS A 99 3.34 5.07 7.28
C HIS A 99 2.60 5.41 8.57
N GLY A 100 1.61 6.30 8.43
CA GLY A 100 0.90 6.89 9.55
C GLY A 100 0.05 5.91 10.35
N ASP A 101 -0.38 4.81 9.74
CA ASP A 101 -1.07 3.70 10.40
C ASP A 101 -0.13 2.78 11.19
N HIS A 102 1.19 2.95 11.07
CA HIS A 102 2.19 2.23 11.88
C HIS A 102 2.86 3.15 12.92
N THR A 103 2.96 4.44 12.61
CA THR A 103 3.70 5.43 13.42
C THR A 103 2.83 6.49 14.09
N GLY A 104 1.53 6.55 13.75
CA GLY A 104 0.62 7.58 14.25
C GLY A 104 0.41 7.51 15.77
N GLY A 105 0.57 6.33 16.36
CA GLY A 105 0.53 6.09 17.79
C GLY A 105 1.83 6.40 18.54
N ASN A 106 2.92 6.81 17.88
CA ASN A 106 4.23 7.06 18.52
C ASN A 106 4.15 8.01 19.73
N SER A 107 3.23 8.98 19.69
CA SER A 107 2.98 9.90 20.80
C SER A 107 2.59 9.22 22.12
N VAL A 108 1.98 8.03 22.04
CA VAL A 108 1.61 7.22 23.21
C VAL A 108 2.82 6.55 23.85
N TYR A 109 3.93 6.42 23.11
CA TYR A 109 5.17 5.77 23.55
C TYR A 109 6.36 6.75 23.62
N ALA A 110 6.09 8.05 23.73
CA ALA A 110 7.13 9.08 23.80
C ALA A 110 8.06 8.97 25.03
N ASP A 111 7.69 8.14 26.02
CA ASP A 111 8.50 7.78 27.18
C ASP A 111 9.47 6.60 26.93
N ALA A 112 9.41 5.97 25.76
CA ALA A 112 10.31 4.89 25.32
C ALA A 112 11.33 5.38 24.28
N VAL A 113 12.35 4.56 24.01
CA VAL A 113 13.22 4.76 22.84
C VAL A 113 12.46 4.31 21.59
N ILE A 114 12.29 5.20 20.62
CA ILE A 114 11.61 4.90 19.35
C ILE A 114 12.68 4.62 18.31
N VAL A 115 12.72 3.39 17.81
CA VAL A 115 13.73 2.87 16.90
C VAL A 115 13.13 2.69 15.51
N ALA A 116 13.77 3.26 14.49
CA ALA A 116 13.36 3.07 13.11
C ALA A 116 14.55 3.15 12.14
N HIS A 117 14.33 2.85 10.86
CA HIS A 117 15.31 3.17 9.82
C HIS A 117 15.48 4.70 9.68
N GLU A 118 16.67 5.17 9.28
CA GLU A 118 16.99 6.61 9.19
C GLU A 118 16.09 7.40 8.23
N ARG A 119 15.50 6.73 7.24
CA ARG A 119 14.57 7.35 6.29
C ARG A 119 13.17 7.55 6.85
N CYS A 120 12.82 6.88 7.95
CA CYS A 120 11.46 6.87 8.50
C CYS A 120 10.98 8.29 8.85
N ALA A 121 11.83 9.07 9.53
CA ALA A 121 11.49 10.43 9.96
C ALA A 121 11.17 11.40 8.80
N ALA A 122 11.71 11.15 7.60
CA ALA A 122 11.39 11.97 6.43
C ALA A 122 10.01 11.59 5.87
N GLY A 123 9.69 10.30 5.77
CA GLY A 123 8.40 9.80 5.28
C GLY A 123 7.22 10.07 6.23
N MET A 124 7.48 10.23 7.52
CA MET A 124 6.44 10.60 8.51
C MET A 124 5.94 12.04 8.39
N ARG A 125 6.68 12.92 7.70
CA ARG A 125 6.29 14.33 7.55
C ARG A 125 5.10 14.44 6.61
N ARG A 126 4.04 15.09 7.06
CA ARG A 126 2.83 15.33 6.27
C ARG A 126 2.96 16.62 5.47
N ASP A 127 2.50 16.60 4.22
CA ASP A 127 2.27 17.85 3.48
C ASP A 127 1.04 18.54 4.10
N PRO A 128 1.11 19.84 4.46
CA PRO A 128 -0.07 20.58 4.91
C PRO A 128 -1.27 20.49 3.95
N ALA A 129 -1.03 20.39 2.64
CA ALA A 129 -2.08 20.23 1.63
C ALA A 129 -2.79 18.87 1.72
N ASP A 130 -2.13 17.84 2.25
CA ASP A 130 -2.75 16.52 2.44
C ASP A 130 -3.88 16.57 3.44
N ARG A 131 -3.77 17.39 4.49
CA ARG A 131 -4.82 17.48 5.52
C ARG A 131 -6.16 17.90 4.93
N GLU A 132 -6.19 18.99 4.17
CA GLU A 132 -7.43 19.50 3.57
C GLU A 132 -8.02 18.49 2.59
N ARG A 133 -7.15 17.89 1.76
CA ARG A 133 -7.51 16.86 0.79
C ARG A 133 -8.12 15.62 1.46
N VAL A 134 -7.47 15.11 2.50
CA VAL A 134 -7.93 13.92 3.24
C VAL A 134 -9.23 14.20 3.96
N LEU A 135 -9.36 15.34 4.65
CA LEU A 135 -10.60 15.69 5.34
C LEU A 135 -11.79 15.86 4.37
N ALA A 136 -11.56 16.45 3.19
CA ALA A 136 -12.58 16.56 2.15
C ALA A 136 -13.00 15.19 1.61
N TRP A 137 -12.03 14.31 1.33
CA TRP A 137 -12.30 12.93 0.89
C TRP A 137 -13.06 12.14 1.96
N GLN A 138 -12.63 12.22 3.23
CA GLN A 138 -13.28 11.52 4.35
C GLN A 138 -14.73 11.98 4.55
N ALA A 139 -15.02 13.26 4.35
CA ALA A 139 -16.40 13.74 4.43
C ALA A 139 -17.32 13.07 3.38
N GLN A 140 -16.82 12.86 2.17
CA GLN A 140 -17.54 12.14 1.12
C GLN A 140 -17.63 10.65 1.45
N HIS A 141 -16.51 10.04 1.82
CA HIS A 141 -16.42 8.60 2.08
C HIS A 141 -17.29 8.17 3.28
N VAL A 142 -17.35 8.96 4.34
CA VAL A 142 -18.24 8.72 5.48
C VAL A 142 -19.71 8.69 5.04
N ALA A 143 -20.13 9.63 4.19
CA ALA A 143 -21.51 9.64 3.68
C ALA A 143 -21.82 8.41 2.80
N GLU A 144 -20.84 7.94 2.01
CA GLU A 144 -20.96 6.70 1.24
C GLU A 144 -21.12 5.47 2.13
N LEU A 145 -20.30 5.36 3.18
CA LEU A 145 -20.36 4.25 4.15
C LEU A 145 -21.68 4.24 4.93
N GLU A 146 -22.19 5.41 5.33
CA GLU A 146 -23.50 5.53 5.98
C GLU A 146 -24.63 5.08 5.05
N ALA A 147 -24.60 5.50 3.79
CA ALA A 147 -25.56 5.07 2.78
C ALA A 147 -25.43 3.57 2.47
N GLN A 148 -24.22 3.01 2.50
CA GLN A 148 -23.99 1.58 2.33
C GLN A 148 -24.56 0.79 3.52
N ALA A 149 -24.24 1.18 4.76
CA ALA A 149 -24.75 0.55 5.95
C ALA A 149 -26.29 0.51 5.98
N ALA A 150 -26.95 1.60 5.55
CA ALA A 150 -28.41 1.69 5.49
C ALA A 150 -29.06 0.78 4.44
N LYS A 151 -28.32 0.32 3.41
CA LYS A 151 -28.84 -0.59 2.38
C LYS A 151 -28.90 -2.05 2.82
N HIS A 152 -28.17 -2.41 3.87
CA HIS A 152 -28.05 -3.79 4.33
C HIS A 152 -28.85 -4.02 5.62
N PRO A 153 -29.46 -5.20 5.83
CA PRO A 153 -30.16 -5.50 7.07
C PRO A 153 -29.25 -5.33 8.29
N ALA A 154 -29.80 -4.77 9.36
CA ALA A 154 -29.06 -4.62 10.62
C ALA A 154 -28.50 -5.98 11.09
N GLY A 155 -27.21 -6.01 11.43
CA GLY A 155 -26.52 -7.22 11.87
C GLY A 155 -25.99 -8.14 10.76
N SER A 156 -26.27 -7.85 9.48
CA SER A 156 -25.60 -8.51 8.34
C SER A 156 -24.09 -8.25 8.34
N VAL A 157 -23.32 -9.09 7.63
CA VAL A 157 -21.86 -8.93 7.50
C VAL A 157 -21.52 -7.59 6.84
N GLU A 158 -22.27 -7.22 5.82
CA GLU A 158 -22.09 -5.97 5.08
C GLU A 158 -22.39 -4.74 5.97
N ALA A 159 -23.44 -4.81 6.79
CA ALA A 159 -23.74 -3.74 7.75
C ALA A 159 -22.66 -3.62 8.83
N LYS A 160 -22.12 -4.75 9.33
CA LYS A 160 -21.01 -4.75 10.32
C LYS A 160 -19.73 -4.19 9.71
N LYS A 161 -19.37 -4.62 8.50
CA LYS A 161 -18.21 -4.08 7.77
C LYS A 161 -18.30 -2.58 7.55
N ALA A 162 -19.45 -2.10 7.08
CA ALA A 162 -19.68 -0.67 6.90
C ALA A 162 -19.62 0.10 8.25
N ALA A 163 -20.16 -0.47 9.33
CA ALA A 163 -20.12 0.13 10.65
C ALA A 163 -18.69 0.22 11.22
N GLU A 164 -17.89 -0.83 11.12
CA GLU A 164 -16.49 -0.80 11.56
C GLU A 164 -15.64 0.17 10.74
N GLN A 165 -15.81 0.17 9.40
CA GLN A 165 -15.12 1.14 8.54
C GLN A 165 -15.51 2.57 8.93
N LEU A 166 -16.80 2.83 9.14
CA LEU A 166 -17.29 4.15 9.57
C LEU A 166 -16.70 4.57 10.92
N THR A 167 -16.62 3.66 11.89
CA THR A 167 -15.99 3.93 13.19
C THR A 167 -14.51 4.25 13.01
N PHE A 168 -13.78 3.46 12.20
CA PHE A 168 -12.37 3.71 11.93
C PHE A 168 -12.14 5.04 11.19
N GLU A 169 -12.96 5.37 10.20
CA GLU A 169 -12.87 6.65 9.48
C GLU A 169 -13.11 7.84 10.41
N ARG A 170 -14.07 7.74 11.34
CA ARG A 170 -14.30 8.80 12.34
C ARG A 170 -13.09 8.97 13.26
N LEU A 171 -12.47 7.87 13.69
CA LEU A 171 -11.24 7.91 14.49
C LEU A 171 -10.05 8.49 13.72
N SER A 172 -9.88 8.08 12.45
CA SER A 172 -8.85 8.63 11.56
C SER A 172 -9.06 10.13 11.34
N ARG A 173 -10.31 10.55 11.14
CA ARG A 173 -10.68 11.96 11.03
C ARG A 173 -10.31 12.77 12.26
N GLU A 174 -10.54 12.25 13.48
CA GLU A 174 -10.10 12.91 14.73
C GLU A 174 -8.58 13.20 14.69
N VAL A 175 -7.77 12.28 14.14
CA VAL A 175 -6.31 12.45 14.00
C VAL A 175 -5.96 13.58 13.01
N TRP A 176 -6.61 13.59 11.84
CA TRP A 176 -6.38 14.63 10.82
C TRP A 176 -6.88 16.02 11.26
N GLU A 177 -8.00 16.08 11.99
CA GLU A 177 -8.53 17.32 12.55
C GLU A 177 -7.59 17.90 13.61
N ALA A 178 -7.07 17.04 14.50
CA ALA A 178 -6.11 17.42 15.54
C ALA A 178 -4.78 17.96 14.96
N ASN A 179 -4.37 17.46 13.78
CA ASN A 179 -3.18 17.91 13.06
C ASN A 179 -1.92 17.97 13.94
N ALA A 180 -1.77 16.98 14.82
CA ALA A 180 -0.61 16.92 15.70
C ALA A 180 0.65 16.58 14.89
N GLU A 181 1.74 17.25 15.23
CA GLU A 181 3.06 16.91 14.70
C GLU A 181 3.43 15.46 15.08
N PRO A 182 3.97 14.67 14.15
CA PRO A 182 4.35 13.29 14.41
C PRO A 182 5.51 13.22 15.43
N VAL A 183 5.46 12.24 16.33
CA VAL A 183 6.57 11.95 17.24
C VAL A 183 7.58 11.06 16.50
N LEU A 184 8.71 11.65 16.14
CA LEU A 184 9.73 11.02 15.31
C LEU A 184 10.58 10.00 16.09
N PRO A 185 11.23 9.04 15.38
CA PRO A 185 12.19 8.12 15.96
C PRO A 185 13.31 8.86 16.72
N THR A 186 13.65 8.36 17.91
CA THR A 186 14.73 8.91 18.75
C THR A 186 16.05 8.18 18.59
N ARG A 187 16.04 7.01 17.95
CA ARG A 187 17.23 6.24 17.55
C ARG A 187 17.01 5.67 16.15
N THR A 188 17.99 5.85 15.28
CA THR A 188 17.92 5.34 13.90
C THR A 188 19.07 4.42 13.54
N PHE A 189 18.90 3.68 12.44
CA PHE A 189 19.94 2.88 11.81
C PHE A 189 19.79 2.88 10.29
N THR A 190 20.84 2.51 9.56
CA THR A 190 20.90 2.54 8.09
C THR A 190 20.77 1.16 7.45
N ASP A 191 21.58 0.18 7.84
CA ASP A 191 21.52 -1.17 7.26
C ASP A 191 20.89 -2.17 8.25
N ARG A 192 21.59 -2.42 9.36
CA ARG A 192 21.16 -3.37 10.39
C ARG A 192 21.37 -2.81 11.78
N LEU A 193 20.54 -3.25 12.71
CA LEU A 193 20.69 -2.96 14.14
C LEU A 193 20.27 -4.17 14.98
N THR A 194 21.06 -4.51 15.97
CA THR A 194 20.69 -5.50 16.99
C THR A 194 20.38 -4.79 18.30
N LEU A 195 19.19 -5.06 18.85
CA LEU A 195 18.80 -4.63 20.18
C LEU A 195 18.85 -5.83 21.12
N ASP A 196 19.80 -5.81 22.05
CA ASP A 196 19.87 -6.78 23.14
C ASP A 196 18.96 -6.33 24.28
N MET A 197 17.90 -7.10 24.55
CA MET A 197 16.95 -6.87 25.65
C MET A 197 17.11 -7.88 26.80
N GLY A 198 18.29 -8.47 26.92
CA GLY A 198 18.72 -9.39 27.97
C GLY A 198 18.40 -10.85 27.62
N ASP A 199 17.11 -11.21 27.65
CA ASP A 199 16.64 -12.57 27.34
C ASP A 199 16.00 -12.69 25.95
N THR A 200 15.98 -11.59 25.20
CA THR A 200 15.33 -11.47 23.89
C THR A 200 16.17 -10.53 23.03
N THR A 201 16.45 -10.94 21.79
CA THR A 201 17.21 -10.14 20.82
C THR A 201 16.29 -9.70 19.69
N PHE A 202 16.38 -8.43 19.28
CA PHE A 202 15.70 -7.92 18.08
C PHE A 202 16.74 -7.60 17.02
N GLU A 203 16.68 -8.30 15.90
CA GLU A 203 17.52 -8.05 14.73
C GLU A 203 16.71 -7.29 13.69
N LEU A 204 17.02 -6.01 13.53
CA LEU A 204 16.43 -5.10 12.56
C LEU A 204 17.29 -5.09 11.30
N SER A 205 16.67 -5.26 10.14
CA SER A 205 17.34 -5.21 8.84
C SER A 205 16.53 -4.35 7.88
N PHE A 206 17.17 -3.36 7.27
CA PHE A 206 16.56 -2.58 6.20
C PHE A 206 16.28 -3.50 5.00
N VAL A 207 15.04 -3.43 4.49
CA VAL A 207 14.58 -4.28 3.39
C VAL A 207 15.06 -3.75 2.04
N GLY A 208 15.56 -2.52 1.96
CA GLY A 208 15.96 -1.90 0.70
C GLY A 208 14.88 -1.05 0.05
N GLY A 209 13.78 -0.77 0.75
CA GLY A 209 12.69 0.12 0.32
C GLY A 209 11.83 -0.46 -0.81
N MET A 210 10.68 -1.07 -0.48
CA MET A 210 9.73 -1.67 -1.43
C MET A 210 8.34 -1.07 -1.28
N HIS A 211 7.76 -1.24 -0.10
CA HIS A 211 6.47 -0.68 0.28
C HIS A 211 6.59 0.81 0.59
N SER A 212 7.68 1.21 1.26
CA SER A 212 8.03 2.58 1.62
C SER A 212 9.55 2.79 1.56
N ALA A 213 10.03 4.01 1.78
CA ALA A 213 11.47 4.28 1.77
C ALA A 213 12.22 3.72 2.98
N SER A 214 11.52 3.30 4.04
CA SER A 214 12.09 2.93 5.34
C SER A 214 11.78 1.52 5.81
N ASP A 215 11.26 0.65 4.94
CA ASP A 215 10.86 -0.71 5.31
C ASP A 215 11.96 -1.50 6.02
N ILE A 216 11.65 -2.06 7.18
CA ILE A 216 12.53 -2.98 7.90
C ILE A 216 11.85 -4.33 8.16
N ALA A 217 12.67 -5.38 8.24
CA ALA A 217 12.30 -6.65 8.83
C ALA A 217 12.81 -6.72 10.27
N VAL A 218 12.00 -7.25 11.18
CA VAL A 218 12.33 -7.43 12.60
C VAL A 218 12.31 -8.93 12.92
N PHE A 219 13.48 -9.52 13.14
CA PHE A 219 13.60 -10.92 13.53
C PHE A 219 13.89 -11.06 15.01
N VAL A 220 13.15 -11.93 15.70
CA VAL A 220 13.29 -12.24 17.13
C VAL A 220 13.63 -13.74 17.26
N PRO A 221 14.92 -14.12 17.22
CA PRO A 221 15.34 -15.52 17.12
C PRO A 221 14.84 -16.39 18.27
N GLU A 222 14.92 -15.90 19.52
CA GLU A 222 14.54 -16.66 20.71
C GLU A 222 13.05 -17.01 20.73
N ARG A 223 12.23 -16.28 19.98
CA ARG A 223 10.79 -16.53 19.83
C ARG A 223 10.43 -17.16 18.47
N GLY A 224 11.36 -17.18 17.52
CA GLY A 224 11.15 -17.63 16.16
C GLY A 224 10.10 -16.80 15.41
N ILE A 225 10.02 -15.49 15.68
CA ILE A 225 9.06 -14.57 15.07
C ILE A 225 9.78 -13.61 14.14
N LEU A 226 9.33 -13.53 12.89
CA LEU A 226 9.75 -12.54 11.91
C LEU A 226 8.59 -11.59 11.60
N MET A 227 8.79 -10.29 11.75
CA MET A 227 7.83 -9.26 11.35
C MET A 227 8.35 -8.54 10.10
N THR A 228 7.49 -8.31 9.12
CA THR A 228 7.87 -7.82 7.78
C THR A 228 7.27 -6.46 7.41
N GLY A 229 6.55 -5.82 8.35
CA GLY A 229 5.71 -4.67 8.04
C GLY A 229 4.81 -4.96 6.83
N ASP A 230 4.60 -3.96 5.99
CA ASP A 230 3.69 -4.06 4.84
C ASP A 230 4.36 -4.48 3.53
N THR A 231 5.55 -5.09 3.64
CA THR A 231 6.29 -5.50 2.45
C THR A 231 5.68 -6.72 1.77
N MET A 232 5.11 -7.68 2.52
CA MET A 232 4.76 -9.00 2.00
C MET A 232 3.55 -9.65 2.70
N ALA A 233 2.60 -10.19 1.92
CA ALA A 233 1.56 -11.12 2.42
C ALA A 233 1.10 -12.09 1.31
N ASP A 234 0.96 -13.39 1.64
CA ASP A 234 0.49 -14.45 0.74
C ASP A 234 -1.01 -14.37 0.48
N ARG A 235 -1.78 -13.96 1.49
CA ARG A 235 -3.23 -13.84 1.40
C ARG A 235 -3.77 -12.84 2.40
N TRP A 236 -4.95 -12.32 2.10
CA TRP A 236 -5.80 -11.64 3.05
C TRP A 236 -6.78 -12.64 3.66
N LEU A 237 -6.97 -12.55 4.98
CA LEU A 237 -7.94 -13.34 5.75
C LEU A 237 -9.37 -12.80 5.59
N THR A 238 -9.51 -11.57 5.10
CA THR A 238 -10.78 -10.90 4.85
C THR A 238 -10.81 -10.31 3.44
N ASP A 239 -12.01 -9.94 2.98
CA ASP A 239 -12.22 -9.23 1.72
C ASP A 239 -11.83 -7.74 1.83
N THR A 240 -11.46 -7.27 3.01
CA THR A 240 -10.88 -5.94 3.23
C THR A 240 -9.38 -6.05 2.98
N PRO A 241 -8.86 -5.66 1.81
CA PRO A 241 -7.42 -5.69 1.59
C PRO A 241 -6.73 -4.80 2.63
N GLY A 242 -5.64 -5.30 3.23
CA GLY A 242 -4.73 -4.45 3.98
C GLY A 242 -3.90 -3.56 3.06
N CYS A 243 -2.96 -2.79 3.62
CA CYS A 243 -2.05 -2.02 2.79
C CYS A 243 -1.33 -2.93 1.79
N LEU A 244 -1.06 -2.44 0.58
CA LEU A 244 -0.68 -3.24 -0.59
C LEU A 244 0.67 -3.98 -0.39
N ALA A 245 0.62 -5.15 0.28
CA ALA A 245 1.71 -6.06 0.57
C ALA A 245 2.16 -6.86 -0.67
N SER A 246 2.38 -6.09 -1.74
CA SER A 246 2.64 -6.51 -3.11
C SER A 246 4.09 -6.93 -3.37
N PHE A 247 5.00 -6.73 -2.42
CA PHE A 247 6.44 -6.84 -2.59
C PHE A 247 6.90 -6.39 -3.99
N ALA A 248 6.50 -5.18 -4.35
CA ALA A 248 6.68 -4.61 -5.66
C ALA A 248 7.29 -3.22 -5.53
N ALA A 249 8.15 -2.87 -6.48
CA ALA A 249 8.75 -1.55 -6.54
C ALA A 249 7.67 -0.49 -6.82
N ARG A 250 7.75 0.64 -6.12
CA ARG A 250 6.80 1.75 -6.20
C ARG A 250 7.50 2.99 -6.70
N GLU A 251 6.86 3.68 -7.63
CA GLU A 251 7.38 4.95 -8.12
C GLU A 251 7.58 5.95 -6.96
N GLY A 252 8.70 6.66 -6.97
CA GLY A 252 9.05 7.64 -5.93
C GLY A 252 9.64 7.03 -4.65
N VAL A 253 9.59 5.70 -4.49
CA VAL A 253 10.29 4.99 -3.40
C VAL A 253 11.71 4.68 -3.86
N PRO A 254 12.76 5.02 -3.08
CA PRO A 254 14.12 4.61 -3.41
C PRO A 254 14.34 3.12 -3.11
N HIS A 255 14.66 2.33 -4.14
CA HIS A 255 14.90 0.88 -4.04
C HIS A 255 16.40 0.54 -4.03
N ASP A 256 16.80 -0.37 -3.14
CA ASP A 256 18.12 -1.01 -3.07
C ASP A 256 17.94 -2.53 -3.18
N PHE A 257 17.76 -3.01 -4.41
CA PHE A 257 17.57 -4.44 -4.70
C PHE A 257 18.75 -5.32 -4.24
N PRO A 258 20.03 -4.91 -4.40
CA PRO A 258 21.15 -5.67 -3.84
C PRO A 258 21.04 -5.87 -2.32
N LEU A 259 20.77 -4.80 -1.57
CA LEU A 259 20.65 -4.88 -0.11
C LEU A 259 19.42 -5.68 0.33
N LEU A 260 18.31 -5.53 -0.38
CA LEU A 260 17.11 -6.36 -0.21
C LEU A 260 17.45 -7.85 -0.31
N LEU A 261 18.16 -8.24 -1.38
CA LEU A 261 18.55 -9.62 -1.61
C LEU A 261 19.58 -10.09 -0.59
N GLU A 262 20.53 -9.25 -0.18
CA GLU A 262 21.49 -9.57 0.88
C GLU A 262 20.78 -9.87 2.21
N ASN A 263 19.98 -8.94 2.70
CA ASN A 263 19.29 -9.06 3.98
C ASN A 263 18.21 -10.15 3.94
N GLY A 264 17.51 -10.30 2.82
CA GLY A 264 16.56 -11.40 2.60
C GLY A 264 17.23 -12.78 2.62
N ARG A 265 18.36 -12.96 1.94
CA ARG A 265 19.12 -14.22 1.96
C ARG A 265 19.66 -14.52 3.37
N ARG A 266 20.09 -13.51 4.13
CA ARG A 266 20.50 -13.67 5.53
C ARG A 266 19.37 -14.24 6.40
N LEU A 267 18.14 -13.72 6.25
CA LEU A 267 16.98 -14.25 6.95
C LEU A 267 16.62 -15.68 6.49
N LEU A 268 16.65 -15.94 5.18
CA LEU A 268 16.40 -17.29 4.63
C LEU A 268 17.43 -18.34 5.08
N ALA A 269 18.70 -17.95 5.25
CA ALA A 269 19.72 -18.85 5.78
C ALA A 269 19.38 -19.34 7.20
N ARG A 270 18.57 -18.58 7.94
CA ARG A 270 18.08 -18.88 9.29
C ARG A 270 16.65 -19.40 9.32
N LYS A 271 16.12 -19.86 8.18
CA LYS A 271 14.73 -20.31 8.07
C LYS A 271 14.29 -21.40 9.06
N ALA A 272 15.23 -22.20 9.59
CA ALA A 272 14.95 -23.20 10.61
C ALA A 272 14.58 -22.59 11.98
N GLU A 273 14.97 -21.34 12.22
CA GLU A 273 14.65 -20.58 13.44
C GLU A 273 13.31 -19.82 13.30
N ILE A 274 12.86 -19.55 12.08
CA ILE A 274 11.62 -18.81 11.79
C ILE A 274 10.43 -19.77 11.90
N ARG A 275 9.59 -19.58 12.92
CA ARG A 275 8.38 -20.38 13.18
C ARG A 275 7.11 -19.67 12.72
N THR A 276 7.07 -18.36 12.89
CA THR A 276 5.93 -17.50 12.56
C THR A 276 6.41 -16.26 11.83
N ILE A 277 5.69 -15.88 10.76
CA ILE A 277 5.92 -14.62 10.05
C ILE A 277 4.65 -13.76 10.16
N LEU A 278 4.82 -12.52 10.58
CA LEU A 278 3.74 -11.57 10.84
C LEU A 278 3.85 -10.35 9.93
N PRO A 279 2.93 -10.19 8.96
CA PRO A 279 2.77 -8.95 8.22
C PRO A 279 2.29 -7.79 9.13
N GLY A 280 2.40 -6.58 8.60
CA GLY A 280 2.07 -5.33 9.31
C GLY A 280 0.57 -5.16 9.61
N HIS A 281 -0.33 -5.76 8.83
CA HIS A 281 -1.77 -5.77 9.13
C HIS A 281 -2.27 -7.11 9.65
N TRP A 282 -3.28 -7.08 10.52
CA TRP A 282 -3.73 -8.27 11.24
C TRP A 282 -4.26 -9.38 10.32
N ASN A 283 -4.91 -8.96 9.23
CA ASN A 283 -5.55 -9.82 8.25
C ASN A 283 -4.60 -10.33 7.17
N GLY A 284 -3.30 -10.03 7.24
CA GLY A 284 -2.29 -10.63 6.38
C GLY A 284 -1.72 -11.92 6.97
N GLU A 285 -1.51 -12.92 6.10
CA GLU A 285 -0.68 -14.08 6.43
C GLU A 285 0.48 -14.21 5.45
N LEU A 286 1.64 -14.67 5.94
CA LEU A 286 2.81 -14.95 5.12
C LEU A 286 3.45 -16.27 5.57
N SER A 287 3.61 -17.19 4.62
CA SER A 287 4.34 -18.43 4.85
C SER A 287 5.83 -18.25 4.56
N LEU A 288 6.67 -19.11 5.13
CA LEU A 288 8.10 -19.15 4.80
C LEU A 288 8.33 -19.41 3.30
N ALA A 289 7.51 -20.27 2.69
CA ALA A 289 7.56 -20.52 1.24
C ALA A 289 7.20 -19.26 0.44
N GLY A 290 6.20 -18.51 0.89
CA GLY A 290 5.80 -17.22 0.30
C GLY A 290 6.87 -16.13 0.43
N PHE A 291 7.55 -16.06 1.57
CA PHE A 291 8.70 -15.19 1.78
C PHE A 291 9.86 -15.56 0.84
N GLU A 292 10.20 -16.86 0.75
CA GLU A 292 11.24 -17.36 -0.16
C GLU A 292 10.89 -17.11 -1.63
N ALA A 293 9.63 -17.30 -2.04
CA ALA A 293 9.17 -17.07 -3.40
C ALA A 293 9.34 -15.61 -3.83
N ARG A 294 9.07 -14.64 -2.95
CA ARG A 294 9.25 -13.20 -3.22
C ARG A 294 10.70 -12.80 -3.39
N LEU A 295 11.59 -13.37 -2.56
CA LEU A 295 13.03 -13.12 -2.70
C LEU A 295 13.57 -13.72 -4.01
N LYS A 296 13.16 -14.95 -4.37
CA LYS A 296 13.50 -15.57 -5.66
C LYS A 296 12.95 -14.78 -6.86
N TYR A 297 11.77 -14.19 -6.71
CA TYR A 297 11.18 -13.32 -7.72
C TYR A 297 12.05 -12.09 -7.98
N VAL A 298 12.43 -11.35 -6.92
CA VAL A 298 13.31 -10.19 -7.07
C VAL A 298 14.69 -10.60 -7.58
N GLU A 299 15.23 -11.73 -7.12
CA GLU A 299 16.50 -12.27 -7.60
C GLU A 299 16.47 -12.56 -9.11
N ALA A 300 15.44 -13.27 -9.58
CA ALA A 300 15.28 -13.60 -10.99
C ALA A 300 15.12 -12.34 -11.87
N LEU A 301 14.39 -11.34 -11.38
CA LEU A 301 14.27 -10.05 -12.08
C LEU A 301 15.60 -9.29 -12.06
N TRP A 302 16.25 -9.17 -10.91
CA TRP A 302 17.51 -8.44 -10.75
C TRP A 302 18.61 -8.98 -11.67
N GLU A 303 18.77 -10.30 -11.71
CA GLU A 303 19.75 -10.94 -12.58
C GLU A 303 19.36 -10.84 -14.06
N GLY A 304 18.10 -11.15 -14.37
CA GLY A 304 17.61 -11.27 -15.73
C GLY A 304 17.39 -9.94 -16.43
N VAL A 305 16.60 -9.06 -15.83
CA VAL A 305 16.34 -7.70 -16.33
C VAL A 305 17.62 -6.88 -16.28
N GLY A 306 18.41 -7.00 -15.20
CA GLY A 306 19.70 -6.33 -15.09
C GLY A 306 20.68 -6.76 -16.19
N LYS A 307 20.68 -8.05 -16.59
CA LYS A 307 21.46 -8.50 -17.75
C LYS A 307 20.98 -7.85 -19.05
N LEU A 308 19.68 -7.88 -19.33
CA LEU A 308 19.12 -7.26 -20.54
C LEU A 308 19.46 -5.77 -20.62
N ALA A 309 19.34 -5.06 -19.49
CA ALA A 309 19.72 -3.65 -19.37
C ALA A 309 21.21 -3.42 -19.70
N LYS A 310 22.12 -4.22 -19.11
CA LYS A 310 23.58 -4.13 -19.37
C LYS A 310 23.94 -4.43 -20.82
N ASP A 311 23.20 -5.33 -21.46
CA ASP A 311 23.34 -5.66 -22.88
C ASP A 311 22.73 -4.58 -23.81
N GLY A 312 22.18 -3.50 -23.26
CA GLY A 312 21.58 -2.39 -24.01
C GLY A 312 20.21 -2.71 -24.61
N ARG A 313 19.52 -3.75 -24.11
CA ARG A 313 18.17 -4.09 -24.57
C ARG A 313 17.14 -3.10 -24.01
N PRO A 314 16.16 -2.66 -24.81
CA PRO A 314 15.16 -1.70 -24.38
C PRO A 314 14.21 -2.28 -23.32
N LEU A 315 13.59 -1.42 -22.52
CA LEU A 315 12.71 -1.81 -21.42
C LEU A 315 11.52 -2.66 -21.88
N GLU A 316 10.96 -2.40 -23.06
CA GLU A 316 9.84 -3.15 -23.63
C GLU A 316 10.19 -4.63 -23.81
N GLU A 317 11.44 -4.91 -24.17
CA GLU A 317 11.92 -6.28 -24.30
C GLU A 317 12.13 -6.94 -22.94
N ALA A 318 12.61 -6.20 -21.93
CA ALA A 318 12.70 -6.72 -20.58
C ALA A 318 11.31 -7.07 -20.02
N LEU A 319 10.31 -6.21 -20.23
CA LEU A 319 8.92 -6.48 -19.86
C LEU A 319 8.36 -7.73 -20.58
N ALA A 320 8.64 -7.87 -21.87
CA ALA A 320 8.20 -9.03 -22.65
C ALA A 320 8.92 -10.34 -22.25
N ALA A 321 10.18 -10.25 -21.82
CA ALA A 321 10.98 -11.40 -21.43
C ALA A 321 10.60 -11.96 -20.04
N PHE A 322 9.98 -11.15 -19.18
CA PHE A 322 9.60 -11.50 -17.81
C PHE A 322 8.09 -11.39 -17.57
N PRO A 323 7.21 -12.12 -18.28
CA PRO A 323 5.78 -12.07 -17.99
C PRO A 323 5.45 -12.70 -16.63
N LEU A 324 4.71 -11.96 -15.78
CA LEU A 324 4.35 -12.38 -14.41
C LEU A 324 3.70 -13.78 -14.37
N ASP A 325 2.61 -13.98 -15.10
CA ASP A 325 1.81 -15.20 -15.01
C ASP A 325 2.55 -16.46 -15.47
N THR A 326 3.47 -16.32 -16.44
CA THR A 326 4.22 -17.46 -16.98
C THR A 326 5.48 -17.75 -16.18
N ARG A 327 6.16 -16.73 -15.65
CA ARG A 327 7.41 -16.93 -14.89
C ARG A 327 7.18 -17.14 -13.40
N PHE A 328 6.13 -16.55 -12.84
CA PHE A 328 5.84 -16.54 -11.42
C PHE A 328 4.34 -16.83 -11.15
N PRO A 329 3.80 -17.95 -11.66
CA PRO A 329 2.37 -18.26 -11.58
C PRO A 329 1.82 -18.32 -10.15
N ASP A 330 2.66 -18.69 -9.18
CA ASP A 330 2.26 -18.76 -7.77
C ASP A 330 2.10 -17.36 -7.15
N LEU A 331 2.95 -16.41 -7.54
CA LEU A 331 2.88 -15.03 -7.06
C LEU A 331 1.79 -14.23 -7.78
N ALA A 332 1.46 -14.56 -9.02
CA ALA A 332 0.41 -13.87 -9.79
C ALA A 332 -0.96 -13.85 -9.09
N LYS A 333 -1.20 -14.77 -8.15
CA LYS A 333 -2.42 -14.87 -7.35
C LYS A 333 -2.30 -14.25 -5.96
N SER A 334 -1.10 -13.84 -5.59
CA SER A 334 -0.82 -13.29 -4.27
C SER A 334 -1.30 -11.83 -4.19
N PRO A 335 -1.77 -11.36 -3.02
CA PRO A 335 -2.11 -9.97 -2.80
C PRO A 335 -1.06 -9.00 -3.32
N GLY A 336 -1.53 -7.99 -4.05
CA GLY A 336 -0.68 -6.92 -4.55
C GLY A 336 0.19 -7.29 -5.76
N PHE A 337 0.30 -8.55 -6.15
CA PHE A 337 0.88 -8.92 -7.44
C PHE A 337 -0.17 -8.79 -8.55
N ASN A 338 0.15 -8.00 -9.55
CA ASN A 338 -0.63 -7.84 -10.77
C ASN A 338 0.28 -7.30 -11.88
N ALA A 339 -0.20 -7.29 -13.13
CA ALA A 339 0.59 -6.84 -14.27
C ALA A 339 1.15 -5.42 -14.12
N ARG A 340 0.43 -4.52 -13.42
CA ARG A 340 0.87 -3.14 -13.19
C ARG A 340 2.06 -3.09 -12.23
N ASN A 341 1.90 -3.63 -11.03
CA ASN A 341 2.94 -3.61 -9.99
C ASN A 341 4.19 -4.39 -10.42
N HIS A 342 3.97 -5.48 -11.16
CA HIS A 342 5.05 -6.25 -11.77
C HIS A 342 5.83 -5.43 -12.81
N ALA A 343 5.12 -4.74 -13.72
CA ALA A 343 5.76 -3.87 -14.71
C ALA A 343 6.55 -2.73 -14.05
N SER A 344 6.05 -2.16 -12.96
CA SER A 344 6.79 -1.18 -12.15
C SER A 344 8.09 -1.78 -11.62
N THR A 345 8.05 -3.00 -11.06
CA THR A 345 9.26 -3.68 -10.54
C THR A 345 10.30 -3.94 -11.62
N VAL A 346 9.88 -4.44 -12.79
CA VAL A 346 10.78 -4.65 -13.94
C VAL A 346 11.38 -3.33 -14.41
N SER A 347 10.57 -2.26 -14.47
CA SER A 347 11.01 -0.93 -14.91
C SER A 347 12.03 -0.34 -13.95
N GLU A 348 11.79 -0.43 -12.64
CA GLU A 348 12.70 0.07 -11.60
C GLU A 348 14.05 -0.66 -11.61
N ILE A 349 14.06 -1.98 -11.78
CA ILE A 349 15.31 -2.76 -11.90
C ILE A 349 16.08 -2.37 -13.17
N TRP A 350 15.39 -2.23 -14.29
CA TRP A 350 15.99 -1.82 -15.56
C TRP A 350 16.55 -0.39 -15.47
N ALA A 351 15.80 0.55 -14.91
CA ALA A 351 16.19 1.94 -14.71
C ALA A 351 17.40 2.05 -13.77
N THR A 352 17.38 1.33 -12.64
CA THR A 352 18.50 1.26 -11.68
C THR A 352 19.78 0.76 -12.36
N THR A 353 19.65 -0.23 -13.25
CA THR A 353 20.81 -0.82 -13.93
C THR A 353 21.36 0.08 -15.04
N THR A 354 20.50 0.79 -15.77
CA THR A 354 20.91 1.70 -16.87
C THR A 354 21.32 3.08 -16.38
N GLY A 355 20.87 3.50 -15.20
CA GLY A 355 21.01 4.87 -14.70
C GLY A 355 20.05 5.87 -15.36
N LEU A 356 19.09 5.40 -16.16
CA LEU A 356 18.09 6.25 -16.80
C LEU A 356 16.98 6.62 -15.82
N ARG A 357 16.50 7.86 -15.90
CA ARG A 357 15.39 8.38 -15.09
C ARG A 357 14.06 8.25 -15.82
N ASN A 358 12.96 8.17 -15.08
CA ASN A 358 11.63 8.14 -15.67
C ASN A 358 11.27 9.52 -16.23
N GLY A 359 11.37 9.68 -17.55
CA GLY A 359 11.02 10.91 -18.25
C GLY A 359 9.50 11.16 -18.27
N SER A 360 8.68 10.11 -18.13
CA SER A 360 7.22 10.27 -18.02
C SER A 360 6.84 10.94 -16.69
N THR A 361 7.51 10.57 -15.59
CA THR A 361 7.39 11.26 -14.30
C THR A 361 7.86 12.70 -14.38
N GLU A 362 9.03 12.92 -14.96
CA GLU A 362 9.60 14.26 -15.10
C GLU A 362 8.68 15.19 -15.90
N LEU A 363 8.17 14.72 -17.05
CA LEU A 363 7.25 15.51 -17.87
C LEU A 363 5.96 15.86 -17.12
N PHE A 364 5.41 14.94 -16.34
CA PHE A 364 4.27 15.26 -15.50
C PHE A 364 4.59 16.31 -14.46
N ASN A 365 5.70 16.18 -13.73
CA ASN A 365 6.09 17.15 -12.70
C ASN A 365 6.30 18.55 -13.30
N LEU A 366 6.95 18.64 -14.46
CA LEU A 366 7.15 19.90 -15.17
C LEU A 366 5.82 20.50 -15.65
N VAL A 367 4.90 19.68 -16.17
CA VAL A 367 3.58 20.16 -16.58
C VAL A 367 2.76 20.60 -15.36
N ASP A 368 2.80 19.85 -14.28
CA ASP A 368 2.11 20.14 -13.02
C ASP A 368 2.54 21.48 -12.43
N ALA A 369 3.86 21.71 -12.41
CA ALA A 369 4.50 22.93 -11.92
C ALA A 369 4.36 24.13 -12.87
N GLY A 370 3.78 23.96 -14.07
CA GLY A 370 3.67 25.02 -15.06
C GLY A 370 5.03 25.45 -15.65
N ALA A 371 5.99 24.52 -15.72
CA ALA A 371 7.33 24.80 -16.20
C ALA A 371 7.35 25.31 -17.66
N PRO A 372 8.34 26.17 -18.01
CA PRO A 372 8.53 26.67 -19.37
C PRO A 372 8.55 25.56 -20.42
N GLU A 373 8.03 25.85 -21.62
CA GLU A 373 7.99 24.86 -22.71
C GLU A 373 9.39 24.38 -23.12
N GLU A 374 10.42 25.22 -22.98
CA GLU A 374 11.82 24.84 -23.23
C GLU A 374 12.26 23.66 -22.35
N GLU A 375 11.94 23.68 -21.06
CA GLU A 375 12.31 22.62 -20.12
C GLU A 375 11.59 21.31 -20.44
N VAL A 376 10.30 21.38 -20.71
CA VAL A 376 9.50 20.22 -21.13
C VAL A 376 10.04 19.63 -22.44
N ARG A 377 10.38 20.48 -23.40
CA ARG A 377 10.95 20.05 -24.70
C ARG A 377 12.33 19.46 -24.55
N ALA A 378 13.16 19.95 -23.63
CA ALA A 378 14.47 19.38 -23.36
C ALA A 378 14.37 17.92 -22.91
N VAL A 379 13.38 17.58 -22.07
CA VAL A 379 13.13 16.20 -21.65
C VAL A 379 12.68 15.34 -22.83
N VAL A 380 11.74 15.79 -23.66
CA VAL A 380 11.29 15.03 -24.85
C VAL A 380 12.44 14.80 -25.84
N ALA A 381 13.25 15.83 -26.10
CA ALA A 381 14.35 15.77 -27.05
C ALA A 381 15.46 14.79 -26.61
N ASP A 382 15.61 14.54 -25.31
CA ASP A 382 16.60 13.61 -24.77
C ASP A 382 16.47 12.18 -25.32
N ARG A 383 15.25 11.76 -25.69
CA ARG A 383 14.99 10.44 -26.31
C ARG A 383 15.83 10.18 -27.56
N GLY A 384 16.09 11.23 -28.35
CA GLY A 384 16.88 11.16 -29.58
C GLY A 384 18.37 11.40 -29.35
N SER A 385 18.80 11.64 -28.11
CA SER A 385 20.19 11.97 -27.82
C SER A 385 21.10 10.73 -27.89
N ARG A 386 22.40 10.98 -28.10
CA ARG A 386 23.41 9.90 -28.14
C ARG A 386 23.60 9.21 -26.79
N THR A 387 23.31 9.93 -25.70
CA THR A 387 23.46 9.48 -24.32
C THR A 387 22.19 9.90 -23.57
N PRO A 388 21.08 9.17 -23.76
CA PRO A 388 19.82 9.51 -23.12
C PRO A 388 19.98 9.49 -21.60
N LYS A 389 19.26 10.39 -20.95
CA LYS A 389 19.09 10.48 -19.50
C LYS A 389 17.74 9.92 -19.07
N TYR A 390 16.79 9.82 -19.99
CA TYR A 390 15.43 9.43 -19.69
C TYR A 390 14.93 8.24 -20.52
N TYR A 391 14.06 7.44 -19.91
CA TYR A 391 13.17 6.51 -20.60
C TYR A 391 11.71 6.98 -20.45
N PHE A 392 10.81 6.50 -21.31
CA PHE A 392 9.41 6.95 -21.33
C PHE A 392 8.46 5.76 -21.33
N LEU A 393 7.35 5.88 -20.60
CA LEU A 393 6.30 4.89 -20.49
C LEU A 393 4.95 5.45 -20.95
N GLU A 394 4.48 4.96 -22.10
CA GLU A 394 3.22 5.39 -22.74
C GLU A 394 2.03 5.36 -21.77
N ARG A 395 1.84 4.20 -21.11
CA ARG A 395 0.70 3.97 -20.22
C ARG A 395 0.71 4.89 -19.01
N GLU A 396 1.89 5.20 -18.51
CA GLU A 396 2.06 6.06 -17.34
C GLU A 396 1.71 7.51 -17.68
N MET A 397 2.25 8.03 -18.79
CA MET A 397 1.87 9.36 -19.29
C MET A 397 0.36 9.46 -19.54
N ASN A 398 -0.25 8.39 -20.06
CA ASN A 398 -1.68 8.34 -20.30
C ASN A 398 -2.48 8.43 -18.99
N ALA A 399 -2.11 7.61 -18.00
CA ALA A 399 -2.76 7.61 -16.69
C ALA A 399 -2.67 8.99 -16.00
N ARG A 400 -1.54 9.67 -16.13
CA ARG A 400 -1.33 11.02 -15.59
C ARG A 400 -2.12 12.11 -16.33
N GLY A 401 -2.28 11.98 -17.66
CA GLY A 401 -3.19 12.84 -18.42
C GLY A 401 -4.64 12.72 -17.93
N TYR A 402 -5.10 11.49 -17.66
CA TYR A 402 -6.42 11.26 -17.06
C TYR A 402 -6.54 11.75 -15.62
N PHE A 403 -5.47 11.69 -14.84
CA PHE A 403 -5.45 12.30 -13.51
C PHE A 403 -5.76 13.80 -13.58
N PHE A 404 -5.12 14.55 -14.48
CA PHE A 404 -5.46 15.96 -14.70
C PHE A 404 -6.89 16.14 -15.21
N LEU A 405 -7.30 15.35 -16.21
CA LEU A 405 -8.60 15.52 -16.86
C LEU A 405 -9.77 15.21 -15.92
N LEU A 406 -9.72 14.06 -15.26
CA LEU A 406 -10.86 13.49 -14.55
C LEU A 406 -10.86 13.85 -13.07
N GLN A 407 -9.69 13.85 -12.42
CA GLN A 407 -9.61 14.08 -10.98
C GLN A 407 -9.40 15.56 -10.66
N GLN A 408 -8.43 16.21 -11.30
CA GLN A 408 -8.11 17.62 -11.03
C GLN A 408 -8.92 18.62 -11.86
N LYS A 409 -9.62 18.15 -12.91
CA LYS A 409 -10.34 19.00 -13.88
C LYS A 409 -9.46 20.06 -14.56
N ARG A 410 -8.15 19.79 -14.66
CA ARG A 410 -7.13 20.64 -15.27
C ARG A 410 -6.96 20.27 -16.74
N VAL A 411 -7.94 20.68 -17.55
CA VAL A 411 -8.04 20.32 -18.97
C VAL A 411 -6.82 20.75 -19.80
N PRO A 412 -6.28 21.98 -19.67
CA PRO A 412 -5.10 22.39 -20.46
C PRO A 412 -3.88 21.50 -20.23
N GLU A 413 -3.59 21.15 -18.98
CA GLU A 413 -2.47 20.28 -18.59
C GLU A 413 -2.67 18.84 -19.05
N ALA A 414 -3.90 18.33 -18.97
CA ALA A 414 -4.24 17.03 -19.52
C ALA A 414 -3.97 16.96 -21.04
N VAL A 415 -4.46 17.95 -21.80
CA VAL A 415 -4.21 18.04 -23.25
C VAL A 415 -2.72 18.14 -23.55
N ARG A 416 -1.98 18.94 -22.77
CA ARG A 416 -0.52 19.08 -22.92
C ARG A 416 0.18 17.72 -22.75
N LEU A 417 -0.14 16.95 -21.71
CA LEU A 417 0.43 15.61 -21.51
C LEU A 417 0.02 14.62 -22.59
N PHE A 418 -1.25 14.59 -23.01
CA PHE A 418 -1.67 13.70 -24.09
C PHE A 418 -0.97 14.02 -25.42
N ARG A 419 -0.71 15.30 -25.73
CA ARG A 419 0.07 15.70 -26.91
C ARG A 419 1.51 15.21 -26.83
N LEU A 420 2.17 15.39 -25.69
CA LEU A 420 3.52 14.88 -25.45
C LEU A 420 3.57 13.35 -25.57
N ASN A 421 2.56 12.65 -25.06
CA ASN A 421 2.45 11.20 -25.18
C ASN A 421 2.26 10.75 -26.63
N ALA A 422 1.42 11.44 -27.41
CA ALA A 422 1.21 11.16 -28.83
C ALA A 422 2.45 11.46 -29.70
N GLU A 423 3.27 12.42 -29.31
CA GLU A 423 4.56 12.71 -29.93
C GLU A 423 5.61 11.64 -29.63
N LEU A 424 5.67 11.19 -28.38
CA LEU A 424 6.58 10.12 -27.95
C LEU A 424 6.16 8.75 -28.51
N PHE A 425 4.86 8.48 -28.65
CA PHE A 425 4.35 7.17 -29.05
C PHE A 425 3.39 7.28 -30.25
N PRO A 426 3.84 7.80 -31.40
CA PRO A 426 2.97 8.14 -32.52
C PRO A 426 2.30 6.93 -33.17
N GLY A 427 2.80 5.71 -32.92
CA GLY A 427 2.24 4.45 -33.39
C GLY A 427 1.23 3.80 -32.44
N SER A 428 0.96 4.38 -31.26
CA SER A 428 -0.05 3.84 -30.34
C SER A 428 -1.41 4.44 -30.63
N TRP A 429 -2.40 3.62 -30.97
CA TRP A 429 -3.77 4.11 -31.16
C TRP A 429 -4.34 4.71 -29.86
N ASN A 430 -3.92 4.18 -28.71
CA ASN A 430 -4.43 4.55 -27.40
C ASN A 430 -4.05 5.99 -27.02
N VAL A 431 -2.83 6.45 -27.34
CA VAL A 431 -2.45 7.85 -27.05
C VAL A 431 -3.20 8.85 -27.92
N TRP A 432 -3.56 8.48 -29.15
CA TRP A 432 -4.38 9.32 -30.03
C TRP A 432 -5.84 9.35 -29.58
N ASP A 433 -6.35 8.23 -29.06
CA ASP A 433 -7.70 8.15 -28.48
C ASP A 433 -7.83 9.07 -27.26
N SER A 434 -6.90 8.95 -26.31
CA SER A 434 -6.86 9.80 -25.11
C SER A 434 -6.61 11.28 -25.43
N LEU A 435 -5.78 11.58 -26.44
CA LEU A 435 -5.65 12.96 -26.94
C LEU A 435 -6.98 13.49 -27.52
N GLY A 436 -7.72 12.66 -28.25
CA GLY A 436 -9.05 13.00 -28.75
C GLY A 436 -10.01 13.38 -27.61
N GLU A 437 -10.02 12.60 -26.54
CA GLU A 437 -10.85 12.88 -25.36
C GLU A 437 -10.48 14.19 -24.67
N GLY A 438 -9.18 14.43 -24.48
CA GLY A 438 -8.69 15.69 -23.91
C GLY A 438 -9.06 16.90 -24.77
N LEU A 439 -8.92 16.81 -26.09
CA LEU A 439 -9.24 17.89 -27.02
C LEU A 439 -10.75 18.16 -27.08
N LEU A 440 -11.59 17.12 -27.02
CA LEU A 440 -13.04 17.32 -26.87
C LEU A 440 -13.38 18.06 -25.58
N ALA A 441 -12.76 17.67 -24.47
CA ALA A 441 -12.97 18.33 -23.18
C ALA A 441 -12.49 19.80 -23.20
N SER A 442 -11.50 20.15 -24.02
CA SER A 442 -11.08 21.54 -24.21
C SER A 442 -11.91 22.32 -25.23
N GLY A 443 -12.89 21.69 -25.88
CA GLY A 443 -13.71 22.28 -26.93
C GLY A 443 -13.05 22.32 -28.32
N ASP A 444 -11.87 21.73 -28.50
CA ASP A 444 -11.21 21.62 -29.80
C ASP A 444 -11.74 20.40 -30.57
N VAL A 445 -12.95 20.55 -31.10
CA VAL A 445 -13.66 19.48 -31.81
C VAL A 445 -12.92 19.04 -33.07
N ALA A 446 -12.30 19.98 -33.79
CA ALA A 446 -11.55 19.68 -35.02
C ALA A 446 -10.27 18.88 -34.71
N GLY A 447 -9.51 19.32 -33.70
CA GLY A 447 -8.34 18.59 -33.22
C GLY A 447 -8.70 17.20 -32.70
N ALA A 448 -9.79 17.09 -31.94
CA ALA A 448 -10.27 15.81 -31.45
C ALA A 448 -10.66 14.84 -32.56
N LYS A 449 -11.40 15.32 -33.58
CA LYS A 449 -11.74 14.52 -34.75
C LYS A 449 -10.49 13.93 -35.41
N SER A 450 -9.48 14.77 -35.64
CA SER A 450 -8.22 14.34 -36.25
C SER A 450 -7.49 13.29 -35.39
N ALA A 451 -7.47 13.47 -34.06
CA ALA A 451 -6.86 12.51 -33.15
C ALA A 451 -7.58 11.15 -33.17
N TYR A 452 -8.91 11.13 -33.11
CA TYR A 452 -9.68 9.89 -33.20
C TYR A 452 -9.57 9.20 -34.56
N GLU A 453 -9.56 9.95 -35.67
CA GLU A 453 -9.30 9.40 -37.01
C GLU A 453 -7.96 8.68 -37.05
N LYS A 454 -6.91 9.29 -36.49
CA LYS A 454 -5.59 8.66 -36.39
C LYS A 454 -5.60 7.43 -35.49
N SER A 455 -6.31 7.47 -34.36
CA SER A 455 -6.47 6.31 -33.48
C SER A 455 -7.12 5.13 -34.21
N VAL A 456 -8.24 5.36 -34.91
CA VAL A 456 -8.97 4.34 -35.67
C VAL A 456 -8.19 3.88 -36.90
N GLN A 457 -7.39 4.75 -37.52
CA GLN A 457 -6.49 4.37 -38.60
C GLN A 457 -5.42 3.37 -38.11
N ILE A 458 -4.84 3.60 -36.93
CA ILE A 458 -3.84 2.70 -36.34
C ILE A 458 -4.49 1.41 -35.84
N ASN A 459 -5.65 1.50 -35.19
CA ASN A 459 -6.43 0.37 -34.72
C ASN A 459 -7.89 0.46 -35.21
N PRO A 460 -8.20 -0.17 -36.36
CA PRO A 460 -9.56 -0.21 -36.89
C PRO A 460 -10.59 -0.86 -35.96
N GLU A 461 -10.19 -1.56 -34.89
CA GLU A 461 -11.11 -2.14 -33.91
C GLU A 461 -11.40 -1.23 -32.71
N ASN A 462 -10.80 -0.03 -32.64
CA ASN A 462 -11.07 0.93 -31.57
C ASN A 462 -12.53 1.44 -31.64
N ARG A 463 -13.40 0.87 -30.79
CA ARG A 463 -14.81 1.25 -30.68
C ARG A 463 -15.00 2.65 -30.12
N ASN A 464 -14.22 3.04 -29.11
CA ASN A 464 -14.33 4.37 -28.49
C ASN A 464 -14.11 5.47 -29.53
N GLY A 465 -13.03 5.36 -30.31
CA GLY A 465 -12.73 6.30 -31.39
C GLY A 465 -13.82 6.37 -32.45
N LYS A 466 -14.38 5.23 -32.89
CA LYS A 466 -15.50 5.20 -33.84
C LYS A 466 -16.76 5.88 -33.29
N GLU A 467 -17.10 5.60 -32.04
CA GLU A 467 -18.26 6.20 -31.37
C GLU A 467 -18.07 7.70 -31.12
N ALA A 468 -16.85 8.14 -30.79
CA ALA A 468 -16.51 9.55 -30.66
C ALA A 468 -16.64 10.28 -32.01
N LEU A 469 -16.12 9.71 -33.10
CA LEU A 469 -16.26 10.28 -34.45
C LEU A 469 -17.73 10.40 -34.86
N ALA A 470 -18.54 9.37 -34.65
CA ALA A 470 -19.97 9.40 -34.95
C ALA A 470 -20.71 10.49 -34.16
N ARG A 471 -20.35 10.68 -32.87
CA ARG A 471 -20.91 11.77 -32.03
C ARG A 471 -20.52 13.15 -32.53
N ILE A 472 -19.25 13.34 -32.92
CA ILE A 472 -18.77 14.61 -33.48
C ILE A 472 -19.51 14.95 -34.77
N GLU A 473 -19.73 13.96 -35.64
CA GLU A 473 -20.41 14.14 -36.93
C GLU A 473 -21.92 14.38 -36.80
N ALA A 474 -22.57 13.78 -35.80
CA ALA A 474 -23.97 14.02 -35.50
C ALA A 474 -24.26 15.45 -34.99
N GLY A 475 -23.23 16.15 -34.50
CA GLY A 475 -23.36 17.48 -33.89
C GLY A 475 -24.09 17.44 -32.54
N PRO A 476 -24.21 18.59 -31.84
CA PRO A 476 -24.95 18.64 -30.57
C PRO A 476 -26.40 18.21 -30.79
N ALA A 477 -26.89 17.32 -29.93
CA ALA A 477 -28.28 16.88 -29.96
C ALA A 477 -29.21 18.10 -29.91
N LYS A 478 -30.10 18.23 -30.90
CA LYS A 478 -31.18 19.22 -30.87
C LYS A 478 -32.11 18.90 -29.70
N GLY A 479 -31.88 19.51 -28.53
CA GLY A 479 -32.84 19.50 -27.41
C GLY A 479 -32.22 19.24 -26.04
N SER A 480 -31.60 20.25 -25.47
CA SER A 480 -31.59 20.48 -24.01
C SER A 480 -31.33 21.96 -23.76
N SER A 481 -32.38 22.77 -23.96
CA SER A 481 -32.50 24.12 -23.43
C SER A 481 -33.18 24.08 -22.08
#